data_AF-A0A1E4KA70-F1
#
_entry.id   AF-A0A1E4KA70-F1
#
_cell.length_a   1.000
_cell.length_b   1.000
_cell.length_c   1.000
_cell.angle_alpha   90.00
_cell.angle_beta   90.00
_cell.angle_gamma   90.00
#
_symmetry.space_group_name_H-M   'P 1'
#
loop_
_entity.id
_entity.type
_entity.pdbx_description
1 polymer ?
#
loop_
_entity_poly.entity_id
_entity_poly.type
_entity_poly.pdbx_seq_one_letter_code
_entity_poly.pdbx_strand_id
1 'polypeptide(L)'
;MAATPGKTAFGAILALLSPLAQAQESCDYAALKGQEFQFAVRDESLRSYGYQLWSTKPEPAESLPYEDYVGKKGKFLGTFTGKAYSPPRFHNVILEDCRPLYFLALKDNIADEMLGLHGVDLLNKPLRNWSSRVKVDEMTDAKTCLVVPDGDMPYPMFHYEKGGRVSVGVVGGDFPGKDVSFRVDKLPALSEREMLTGAGAQKLVQQIRAGGKMLLVRSYEWPSEVAQTKEFNLDGIVAALDDCKAALR
;
A
#
# COMPACT_ATOMS: atom_id res chain seq x y z
N MET A 1 -71.96 5.14 42.70
CA MET A 1 -70.61 5.64 42.39
C MET A 1 -69.97 4.66 41.43
N ALA A 2 -69.54 5.15 40.28
CA ALA A 2 -69.19 4.36 39.10
C ALA A 2 -67.79 3.74 39.20
N ALA A 3 -67.66 2.48 38.76
CA ALA A 3 -66.41 1.77 38.61
C ALA A 3 -65.98 1.79 37.13
N THR A 4 -64.77 2.26 36.86
CA THR A 4 -64.13 2.29 35.54
C THR A 4 -63.15 1.12 35.39
N PRO A 5 -63.11 0.40 34.25
CA PRO A 5 -62.16 -0.68 34.02
C PRO A 5 -60.86 -0.18 33.39
N GLY A 6 -59.74 -0.75 33.85
CA GLY A 6 -58.39 -0.49 33.34
C GLY A 6 -58.13 -1.14 31.97
N LYS A 7 -57.43 -0.41 31.10
CA LYS A 7 -56.86 -0.92 29.86
C LYS A 7 -55.34 -0.97 29.98
N THR A 8 -54.78 -2.16 30.09
CA THR A 8 -53.35 -2.44 29.95
C THR A 8 -53.03 -2.58 28.46
N ALA A 9 -52.25 -1.64 27.93
CA ALA A 9 -51.73 -1.70 26.58
C ALA A 9 -50.44 -2.53 26.56
N PHE A 10 -50.46 -3.71 25.93
CA PHE A 10 -49.27 -4.44 25.56
C PHE A 10 -48.69 -3.82 24.28
N GLY A 11 -47.62 -3.05 24.42
CA GLY A 11 -46.82 -2.58 23.30
C GLY A 11 -45.96 -3.71 22.74
N ALA A 12 -46.23 -4.12 21.50
CA ALA A 12 -45.38 -5.03 20.76
C ALA A 12 -44.03 -4.35 20.46
N ILE A 13 -42.96 -4.87 21.03
CA ILE A 13 -41.58 -4.47 20.69
C ILE A 13 -41.26 -5.12 19.34
N LEU A 14 -41.35 -4.34 18.27
CA LEU A 14 -40.77 -4.70 16.97
C LEU A 14 -39.24 -4.70 17.14
N ALA A 15 -38.66 -5.89 17.26
CA ALA A 15 -37.21 -6.04 17.20
C ALA A 15 -36.72 -5.67 15.79
N LEU A 16 -36.09 -4.51 15.67
CA LEU A 16 -35.29 -4.11 14.50
C LEU A 16 -34.09 -5.05 14.42
N LEU A 17 -34.27 -6.18 13.72
CA LEU A 17 -33.18 -7.07 13.33
C LEU A 17 -32.19 -6.26 12.48
N SER A 18 -30.98 -6.13 13.02
CA SER A 18 -29.87 -5.46 12.35
C SER A 18 -29.52 -6.18 11.04
N PRO A 19 -29.24 -5.47 9.93
CA PRO A 19 -28.93 -6.06 8.63
C PRO A 19 -27.59 -6.84 8.56
N LEU A 20 -26.91 -7.05 9.69
CA LEU A 20 -25.67 -7.82 9.78
C LEU A 20 -25.90 -9.34 9.82
N ALA A 21 -27.14 -9.80 10.06
CA ALA A 21 -27.45 -11.23 10.21
C ALA A 21 -27.90 -11.94 8.91
N GLN A 22 -28.06 -11.21 7.79
CA GLN A 22 -28.60 -11.75 6.54
C GLN A 22 -27.55 -12.09 5.45
N ALA A 23 -26.25 -12.02 5.76
CA ALA A 23 -25.19 -12.23 4.77
C ALA A 23 -24.65 -13.67 4.67
N GLN A 24 -25.27 -14.65 5.34
CA GLN A 24 -24.66 -15.98 5.50
C GLN A 24 -25.16 -17.04 4.49
N GLU A 25 -26.12 -16.76 3.61
CA GLU A 25 -26.68 -17.77 2.68
C GLU A 25 -26.08 -17.77 1.26
N SER A 26 -25.27 -16.80 0.86
CA SER A 26 -24.51 -16.90 -0.42
C SER A 26 -23.35 -15.91 -0.47
N CYS A 27 -22.30 -16.16 0.31
CA CYS A 27 -21.04 -15.49 0.02
C CYS A 27 -20.38 -16.17 -1.19
N ASP A 28 -20.49 -15.51 -2.34
CA ASP A 28 -19.70 -15.86 -3.53
C ASP A 28 -18.33 -15.20 -3.41
N TYR A 29 -17.39 -15.89 -2.75
CA TYR A 29 -16.02 -15.39 -2.55
C TYR A 29 -15.34 -15.00 -3.86
N ALA A 30 -15.61 -15.72 -4.97
CA ALA A 30 -15.03 -15.43 -6.27
C ALA A 30 -15.52 -14.07 -6.81
N ALA A 31 -16.81 -13.76 -6.62
CA ALA A 31 -17.41 -12.49 -7.04
C ALA A 31 -17.02 -11.29 -6.17
N LEU A 32 -16.51 -11.51 -4.94
CA LEU A 32 -16.05 -10.41 -4.08
C LEU A 32 -14.88 -9.65 -4.74
N LYS A 33 -15.02 -8.32 -4.82
CA LYS A 33 -13.94 -7.42 -5.21
C LYS A 33 -13.05 -7.15 -4.00
N GLY A 34 -11.74 -7.25 -4.16
CA GLY A 34 -10.79 -6.95 -3.09
C GLY A 34 -9.38 -7.44 -3.42
N GLN A 35 -8.42 -7.01 -2.61
CA GLN A 35 -7.04 -7.50 -2.71
C GLN A 35 -6.96 -8.89 -2.07
N GLU A 36 -6.60 -9.89 -2.85
CA GLU A 36 -6.39 -11.26 -2.36
C GLU A 36 -5.06 -11.38 -1.62
N PHE A 37 -5.10 -12.15 -0.52
CA PHE A 37 -3.95 -12.53 0.27
C PHE A 37 -4.06 -13.99 0.73
N GLN A 38 -2.96 -14.50 1.27
CA GLN A 38 -2.86 -15.78 1.95
C GLN A 38 -2.10 -15.60 3.26
N PHE A 39 -2.48 -16.30 4.32
CA PHE A 39 -1.68 -16.34 5.55
C PHE A 39 -0.35 -17.09 5.34
N ALA A 40 0.76 -16.47 5.73
CA ALA A 40 2.12 -16.96 5.48
C ALA A 40 2.40 -18.30 6.17
N VAL A 41 3.14 -19.18 5.49
CA VAL A 41 3.35 -20.59 5.88
C VAL A 41 4.66 -20.84 6.64
N ARG A 42 5.66 -19.95 6.54
CA ARG A 42 7.05 -20.28 6.93
C ARG A 42 7.71 -19.27 7.88
N ASP A 43 7.03 -18.90 8.95
CA ASP A 43 7.58 -18.01 9.98
C ASP A 43 7.46 -18.63 11.37
N GLU A 44 8.60 -18.88 12.03
CA GLU A 44 8.66 -19.43 13.39
C GLU A 44 8.01 -18.51 14.43
N SER A 45 8.06 -17.19 14.21
CA SER A 45 7.41 -16.22 15.08
C SER A 45 5.89 -16.36 15.00
N LEU A 46 5.33 -16.57 13.80
CA LEU A 46 3.88 -16.79 13.62
C LEU A 46 3.44 -18.08 14.28
N ARG A 47 4.25 -19.15 14.24
CA ARG A 47 3.95 -20.40 14.98
C ARG A 47 3.84 -20.19 16.49
N SER A 48 4.66 -19.29 17.04
CA SER A 48 4.72 -19.03 18.48
C SER A 48 3.66 -18.05 18.95
N TYR A 49 3.34 -17.04 18.14
CA TYR A 49 2.51 -15.89 18.56
C TYR A 49 1.20 -15.75 17.78
N GLY A 50 0.97 -16.59 16.76
CA GLY A 50 -0.15 -16.45 15.84
C GLY A 50 -0.02 -15.24 14.91
N TYR A 51 -1.12 -14.92 14.24
CA TYR A 51 -1.24 -13.75 13.38
C TYR A 51 -1.69 -12.55 14.22
N GLN A 52 -0.73 -11.77 14.71
CA GLN A 52 -0.99 -10.58 15.52
C GLN A 52 -1.77 -9.50 14.76
N LEU A 53 -2.59 -8.73 15.47
CA LEU A 53 -3.46 -7.67 14.93
C LEU A 53 -4.62 -8.19 14.06
N TRP A 54 -4.81 -9.50 13.99
CA TRP A 54 -5.95 -10.12 13.34
C TRP A 54 -6.95 -10.60 14.38
N SER A 55 -8.24 -10.41 14.09
CA SER A 55 -9.33 -10.79 14.98
C SER A 55 -10.54 -11.30 14.20
N THR A 56 -11.33 -12.14 14.87
CA THR A 56 -12.66 -12.54 14.38
C THR A 56 -13.74 -11.49 14.69
N LYS A 57 -13.39 -10.45 15.46
CA LYS A 57 -14.25 -9.35 15.86
C LYS A 57 -13.54 -8.01 15.61
N PRO A 58 -14.26 -6.89 15.52
CA PRO A 58 -13.66 -5.58 15.33
C PRO A 58 -13.06 -5.03 16.65
N GLU A 59 -12.14 -5.78 17.27
CA GLU A 59 -11.55 -5.50 18.58
C GLU A 59 -10.00 -5.48 18.49
N PRO A 60 -9.31 -4.55 19.18
CA PRO A 60 -7.90 -4.27 18.95
C PRO A 60 -6.90 -5.23 19.61
N ALA A 61 -7.34 -6.34 20.22
CA ALA A 61 -6.52 -7.11 21.17
C ALA A 61 -6.46 -8.63 20.92
N GLU A 62 -6.69 -9.10 19.70
CA GLU A 62 -6.60 -10.53 19.39
C GLU A 62 -5.41 -10.88 18.49
N SER A 63 -5.06 -12.17 18.53
CA SER A 63 -4.20 -12.86 17.59
C SER A 63 -4.94 -14.09 17.09
N LEU A 64 -4.84 -14.39 15.80
CA LEU A 64 -5.42 -15.63 15.27
C LEU A 64 -4.42 -16.79 15.44
N PRO A 65 -4.87 -17.98 15.90
CA PRO A 65 -4.00 -19.14 16.03
C PRO A 65 -3.37 -19.54 14.69
N TYR A 66 -2.06 -19.79 14.67
CA TYR A 66 -1.35 -20.12 13.42
C TYR A 66 -1.93 -21.35 12.72
N GLU A 67 -2.09 -22.46 13.45
CA GLU A 67 -2.56 -23.74 12.90
C GLU A 67 -3.93 -23.65 12.24
N ASP A 68 -4.79 -22.74 12.71
CA ASP A 68 -6.16 -22.58 12.20
C ASP A 68 -6.24 -21.73 10.93
N TYR A 69 -5.22 -20.93 10.64
CA TYR A 69 -5.27 -19.92 9.57
C TYR A 69 -4.14 -20.02 8.55
N VAL A 70 -3.06 -20.74 8.84
CA VAL A 70 -1.93 -20.91 7.93
C VAL A 70 -2.37 -21.39 6.55
N GLY A 71 -1.93 -20.67 5.51
CA GLY A 71 -2.25 -20.97 4.12
C GLY A 71 -3.69 -20.66 3.70
N LYS A 72 -4.58 -20.24 4.60
CA LYS A 72 -5.94 -19.80 4.22
C LYS A 72 -5.89 -18.51 3.42
N LYS A 73 -6.82 -18.39 2.47
CA LYS A 73 -6.93 -17.22 1.60
C LYS A 73 -8.03 -16.27 2.07
N GLY A 74 -7.85 -14.99 1.78
CA GLY A 74 -8.84 -13.96 2.07
C GLY A 74 -8.77 -12.78 1.11
N LYS A 75 -9.77 -11.90 1.19
CA LYS A 75 -9.85 -10.64 0.43
C LYS A 75 -10.06 -9.47 1.37
N PHE A 76 -9.25 -8.43 1.19
CA PHE A 76 -9.49 -7.11 1.81
C PHE A 76 -10.60 -6.38 1.06
N LEU A 77 -11.70 -6.06 1.75
CA LEU A 77 -12.89 -5.42 1.14
C LEU A 77 -12.98 -3.91 1.38
N GLY A 78 -12.12 -3.35 2.24
CA GLY A 78 -12.11 -1.94 2.60
C GLY A 78 -11.77 -1.71 4.06
N THR A 79 -11.99 -0.49 4.54
CA THR A 79 -11.74 -0.10 5.94
C THR A 79 -12.98 0.44 6.62
N PHE A 80 -13.03 0.32 7.94
CA PHE A 80 -13.95 1.08 8.77
C PHE A 80 -13.25 1.53 10.05
N THR A 81 -13.85 2.53 10.69
CA THR A 81 -13.38 3.12 11.94
C THR A 81 -14.33 2.69 13.06
N GLY A 82 -13.78 2.19 14.18
CA GLY A 82 -14.58 1.82 15.35
C GLY A 82 -15.33 3.00 15.98
N LYS A 83 -16.15 2.75 17.01
CA LYS A 83 -16.93 3.79 17.72
C LYS A 83 -16.30 4.29 19.03
N ALA A 84 -14.98 4.23 19.16
CA ALA A 84 -14.28 4.67 20.39
C ALA A 84 -13.83 6.14 20.30
N TYR A 85 -13.44 6.72 21.45
CA TYR A 85 -12.93 8.10 21.56
C TYR A 85 -11.65 8.34 20.75
N SER A 86 -10.81 7.30 20.64
CA SER A 86 -9.75 7.19 19.62
C SER A 86 -10.01 5.89 18.86
N PRO A 87 -10.79 5.92 17.76
CA PRO A 87 -11.32 4.71 17.19
C PRO A 87 -10.25 3.96 16.38
N PRO A 88 -9.97 2.69 16.72
CA PRO A 88 -9.09 1.87 15.88
C PRO A 88 -9.68 1.75 14.47
N ARG A 89 -8.79 1.76 13.48
CA ARG A 89 -9.13 1.51 12.08
C ARG A 89 -8.92 0.04 11.79
N PHE A 90 -9.91 -0.60 11.19
CA PHE A 90 -9.84 -2.00 10.82
C PHE A 90 -10.02 -2.12 9.31
N HIS A 91 -9.33 -3.09 8.73
CA HIS A 91 -9.68 -3.62 7.43
C HIS A 91 -10.70 -4.74 7.57
N ASN A 92 -11.74 -4.67 6.74
CA ASN A 92 -12.70 -5.76 6.58
C ASN A 92 -12.09 -6.82 5.68
N VAL A 93 -12.06 -8.05 6.18
CA VAL A 93 -11.55 -9.20 5.46
C VAL A 93 -12.62 -10.28 5.39
N ILE A 94 -12.74 -10.94 4.25
CA ILE A 94 -13.52 -12.16 4.10
C ILE A 94 -12.58 -13.28 3.68
N LEU A 95 -12.62 -14.40 4.40
CA LEU A 95 -11.91 -15.62 4.03
C LEU A 95 -12.60 -16.36 2.88
N GLU A 96 -11.89 -17.29 2.24
CA GLU A 96 -12.45 -18.16 1.20
C GLU A 96 -13.62 -19.04 1.70
N ASP A 97 -13.66 -19.33 3.00
CA ASP A 97 -14.77 -20.00 3.69
C ASP A 97 -15.88 -19.02 4.14
N CYS A 98 -15.81 -17.78 3.68
CA CYS A 98 -16.77 -16.71 3.92
C CYS A 98 -16.90 -16.23 5.36
N ARG A 99 -15.98 -16.64 6.26
CA ARG A 99 -15.91 -16.07 7.61
C ARG A 99 -15.32 -14.66 7.55
N PRO A 100 -15.93 -13.68 8.24
CA PRO A 100 -15.36 -12.36 8.36
C PRO A 100 -14.17 -12.36 9.33
N LEU A 101 -13.17 -11.56 8.99
CA LEU A 101 -12.03 -11.23 9.83
C LEU A 101 -11.79 -9.73 9.80
N TYR A 102 -11.03 -9.28 10.78
CA TYR A 102 -10.67 -7.88 10.96
C TYR A 102 -9.17 -7.78 11.16
N PHE A 103 -8.54 -6.87 10.43
CA PHE A 103 -7.11 -6.58 10.59
C PHE A 103 -6.95 -5.15 11.11
N LEU A 104 -6.31 -4.98 12.26
CA LEU A 104 -6.10 -3.68 12.89
C LEU A 104 -5.00 -2.90 12.16
N ALA A 105 -5.37 -1.75 11.59
CA ALA A 105 -4.44 -0.82 10.94
C ALA A 105 -3.81 0.13 11.97
N LEU A 106 -2.50 0.01 12.17
CA LEU A 106 -1.74 0.92 13.05
C LEU A 106 -1.43 2.28 12.40
N LYS A 107 -1.58 2.39 11.08
CA LYS A 107 -1.32 3.61 10.29
C LYS A 107 -2.44 3.84 9.28
N ASP A 108 -2.57 5.07 8.82
CA ASP A 108 -3.63 5.49 7.88
C ASP A 108 -3.59 4.77 6.53
N ASN A 109 -2.42 4.24 6.14
CA ASN A 109 -2.24 3.41 4.96
C ASN A 109 -1.40 2.19 5.33
N ILE A 110 -1.95 1.02 5.05
CA ILE A 110 -1.16 -0.20 5.03
C ILE A 110 -0.48 -0.27 3.67
N ALA A 111 0.82 -0.02 3.66
CA ALA A 111 1.66 -0.37 2.51
C ALA A 111 1.77 -1.90 2.45
N ASP A 112 1.90 -2.46 1.25
CA ASP A 112 2.04 -3.91 1.03
C ASP A 112 3.15 -4.54 1.90
N GLU A 113 4.25 -3.80 2.13
CA GLU A 113 5.35 -4.23 3.01
C GLU A 113 4.90 -4.45 4.46
N MET A 114 3.94 -3.65 4.96
CA MET A 114 3.44 -3.82 6.33
C MET A 114 2.55 -5.05 6.47
N LEU A 115 1.81 -5.45 5.42
CA LEU A 115 1.01 -6.69 5.46
C LEU A 115 1.88 -7.93 5.63
N GLY A 116 3.03 -7.98 4.95
CA GLY A 116 4.00 -9.07 5.10
C GLY A 116 4.49 -9.21 6.54
N LEU A 117 4.76 -8.09 7.22
CA LEU A 117 5.15 -8.08 8.64
C LEU A 117 4.07 -8.61 9.58
N HIS A 118 2.82 -8.67 9.13
CA HIS A 118 1.68 -9.20 9.89
C HIS A 118 1.23 -10.58 9.39
N GLY A 119 2.13 -11.31 8.73
CA GLY A 119 1.99 -12.72 8.42
C GLY A 119 1.05 -13.03 7.26
N VAL A 120 0.89 -12.12 6.30
CA VAL A 120 0.15 -12.41 5.07
C VAL A 120 0.95 -12.09 3.80
N ASP A 121 0.80 -12.95 2.81
CA ASP A 121 1.35 -12.84 1.46
C ASP A 121 0.25 -12.40 0.48
N LEU A 122 0.48 -11.33 -0.29
CA LEU A 122 -0.49 -10.89 -1.32
C LEU A 122 -0.39 -11.79 -2.56
N LEU A 123 -1.49 -12.47 -2.94
CA LEU A 123 -1.48 -13.51 -3.99
C LEU A 123 -1.46 -12.95 -5.41
N ASN A 124 -2.05 -11.77 -5.62
CA ASN A 124 -2.11 -11.10 -6.92
C ASN A 124 -1.50 -9.69 -6.81
N LYS A 125 -0.46 -9.52 -6.00
CA LYS A 125 0.27 -8.25 -6.02
C LYS A 125 0.75 -8.05 -7.46
N PRO A 126 0.34 -7.00 -8.18
CA PRO A 126 0.97 -6.71 -9.45
C PRO A 126 2.47 -6.63 -9.17
N LEU A 127 3.27 -7.44 -9.85
CA LEU A 127 4.73 -7.37 -9.79
C LEU A 127 5.10 -5.94 -10.21
N ARG A 128 5.31 -5.08 -9.22
CA ARG A 128 5.78 -3.72 -9.40
C ARG A 128 7.24 -3.78 -8.98
N ASN A 129 8.14 -3.52 -9.91
CA ASN A 129 9.56 -3.38 -9.60
C ASN A 129 9.85 -2.00 -8.97
N TRP A 130 8.82 -1.29 -8.52
CA TRP A 130 8.85 0.10 -8.09
C TRP A 130 7.88 0.33 -6.95
N SER A 131 8.34 1.05 -5.92
CA SER A 131 7.57 1.41 -4.74
C SER A 131 7.49 2.92 -4.58
N SER A 132 6.34 3.40 -4.11
CA SER A 132 6.10 4.80 -3.75
C SER A 132 6.13 4.98 -2.23
N ARG A 133 6.83 6.00 -1.73
CA ARG A 133 7.01 6.28 -0.30
C ARG A 133 6.74 7.75 -0.02
N VAL A 134 5.72 8.04 0.77
CA VAL A 134 5.41 9.40 1.22
C VAL A 134 6.26 9.72 2.45
N LYS A 135 6.90 10.88 2.43
CA LYS A 135 7.62 11.44 3.58
C LYS A 135 6.97 12.75 4.00
N VAL A 136 6.93 12.99 5.30
CA VAL A 136 6.53 14.27 5.88
C VAL A 136 7.77 14.86 6.51
N ASP A 137 8.16 16.05 6.08
CA ASP A 137 9.24 16.79 6.68
C ASP A 137 8.85 17.24 8.10
N GLU A 138 9.62 16.82 9.11
CA GLU A 138 9.28 17.03 10.52
C GLU A 138 9.34 18.50 10.95
N MET A 139 10.06 19.34 10.21
CA MET A 139 10.25 20.75 10.54
C MET A 139 9.22 21.67 9.88
N THR A 140 8.65 21.24 8.75
CA THR A 140 7.79 22.08 7.89
C THR A 140 6.42 21.46 7.62
N ASP A 141 6.18 20.23 8.06
CA ASP A 141 5.03 19.38 7.70
C ASP A 141 4.86 19.20 6.17
N ALA A 142 5.89 19.53 5.39
CA ALA A 142 5.84 19.43 3.94
C ALA A 142 5.83 17.96 3.52
N LYS A 143 4.81 17.59 2.75
CA LYS A 143 4.72 16.25 2.17
C LYS A 143 5.54 16.16 0.88
N THR A 144 6.36 15.13 0.79
CA THR A 144 7.08 14.71 -0.41
C THR A 144 6.78 13.24 -0.69
N CYS A 145 6.96 12.80 -1.92
CA CYS A 145 6.81 11.40 -2.28
C CYS A 145 7.95 10.93 -3.16
N LEU A 146 8.50 9.77 -2.85
CA LEU A 146 9.62 9.15 -3.53
C LEU A 146 9.15 7.91 -4.28
N VAL A 147 9.52 7.75 -5.54
CA VAL A 147 9.36 6.50 -6.29
C VAL A 147 10.75 5.93 -6.56
N VAL A 148 10.98 4.71 -6.09
CA VAL A 148 12.27 4.00 -6.18
C VAL A 148 12.04 2.59 -6.70
N PRO A 149 13.00 2.00 -7.44
CA PRO A 149 12.89 0.62 -7.84
C PRO A 149 13.17 -0.31 -6.64
N ASP A 150 12.67 -1.53 -6.74
CA ASP A 150 13.05 -2.61 -5.84
C ASP A 150 14.40 -3.17 -6.31
N GLY A 151 15.46 -3.02 -5.51
CA GLY A 151 16.80 -3.53 -5.84
C GLY A 151 17.95 -2.73 -5.25
N ASP A 152 19.17 -3.06 -5.69
CA ASP A 152 20.42 -2.54 -5.12
C ASP A 152 20.91 -1.25 -5.79
N MET A 153 21.58 -0.40 -4.99
CA MET A 153 22.25 0.83 -5.42
C MET A 153 23.35 0.59 -6.47
N PRO A 154 23.68 1.58 -7.33
CA PRO A 154 22.95 2.83 -7.48
C PRO A 154 21.60 2.63 -8.19
N TYR A 155 20.60 3.47 -7.88
CA TYR A 155 19.27 3.40 -8.50
C TYR A 155 18.65 4.78 -8.74
N PRO A 156 17.80 4.94 -9.78
CA PRO A 156 17.03 6.17 -10.00
C PRO A 156 15.98 6.38 -8.92
N MET A 157 15.82 7.62 -8.50
CA MET A 157 14.78 8.03 -7.56
C MET A 157 14.01 9.21 -8.15
N PHE A 158 12.69 9.06 -8.28
CA PHE A 158 11.79 10.14 -8.66
C PHE A 158 11.27 10.80 -7.39
N HIS A 159 11.50 12.09 -7.24
CA HIS A 159 11.06 12.87 -6.09
C HIS A 159 9.95 13.82 -6.53
N TYR A 160 8.76 13.63 -5.98
CA TYR A 160 7.62 14.51 -6.14
C TYR A 160 7.45 15.42 -4.93
N GLU A 161 7.24 16.70 -5.22
CA GLU A 161 6.88 17.71 -4.24
C GLU A 161 5.44 18.15 -4.42
N LYS A 162 4.89 18.81 -3.39
CA LYS A 162 3.59 19.48 -3.49
C LYS A 162 3.56 20.44 -4.69
N GLY A 163 2.44 20.43 -5.41
CA GLY A 163 2.27 21.17 -6.68
C GLY A 163 2.72 20.39 -7.92
N GLY A 164 3.12 19.13 -7.78
CA GLY A 164 3.42 18.25 -8.92
C GLY A 164 4.78 18.50 -9.56
N ARG A 165 5.66 19.23 -8.87
CA ARG A 165 7.08 19.34 -9.26
C ARG A 165 7.74 17.98 -9.09
N VAL A 166 8.55 17.59 -10.07
CA VAL A 166 9.28 16.33 -10.08
C VAL A 166 10.75 16.60 -10.35
N SER A 167 11.62 15.93 -9.60
CA SER A 167 13.05 15.79 -9.91
C SER A 167 13.42 14.30 -9.95
N VAL A 168 14.50 13.97 -10.66
CA VAL A 168 14.99 12.60 -10.80
C VAL A 168 16.49 12.57 -10.55
N GLY A 169 16.89 11.91 -9.46
CA GLY A 169 18.29 11.72 -9.09
C GLY A 169 18.70 10.26 -9.12
N VAL A 170 19.97 9.98 -8.81
CA VAL A 170 20.49 8.62 -8.66
C VAL A 170 21.02 8.47 -7.24
N VAL A 171 20.41 7.60 -6.45
CA VAL A 171 20.87 7.29 -5.09
C VAL A 171 22.07 6.36 -5.18
N GLY A 172 23.16 6.70 -4.47
CA GLY A 172 24.41 5.93 -4.47
C GLY A 172 25.25 6.09 -5.73
N GLY A 173 24.90 7.04 -6.60
CA GLY A 173 25.61 7.38 -7.85
C GLY A 173 25.78 8.88 -8.05
N ASP A 174 25.59 9.64 -6.98
CA ASP A 174 25.62 11.09 -6.89
C ASP A 174 27.06 11.60 -6.68
N PHE A 175 27.86 11.60 -7.74
CA PHE A 175 29.17 12.24 -7.71
C PHE A 175 29.04 13.77 -7.93
N PRO A 176 29.50 14.62 -7.01
CA PRO A 176 29.41 16.08 -7.14
C PRO A 176 30.00 16.62 -8.43
N GLY A 177 29.24 17.47 -9.12
CA GLY A 177 29.69 18.11 -10.35
C GLY A 177 29.73 17.25 -11.61
N LYS A 178 29.23 16.01 -11.55
CA LYS A 178 29.06 15.17 -12.75
C LYS A 178 27.62 15.19 -13.23
N ASP A 179 27.48 14.97 -14.54
CA ASP A 179 26.18 14.78 -15.17
C ASP A 179 25.66 13.38 -14.89
N VAL A 180 24.38 13.28 -14.56
CA VAL A 180 23.65 12.01 -14.60
C VAL A 180 22.89 11.92 -15.91
N SER A 181 22.82 10.73 -16.51
CA SER A 181 22.12 10.53 -17.78
C SER A 181 21.05 9.45 -17.63
N PHE A 182 19.86 9.73 -18.18
CA PHE A 182 18.72 8.83 -18.19
C PHE A 182 18.27 8.60 -19.61
N ARG A 183 17.99 7.34 -19.98
CA ARG A 183 17.49 6.98 -21.31
C ARG A 183 16.39 5.93 -21.21
N VAL A 184 15.21 6.27 -21.72
CA VAL A 184 14.10 5.32 -21.85
C VAL A 184 14.24 4.60 -23.20
N ASP A 185 14.37 3.28 -23.16
CA ASP A 185 14.56 2.42 -24.32
C ASP A 185 15.66 2.95 -25.28
N LYS A 186 15.27 3.27 -26.52
CA LYS A 186 16.14 3.80 -27.59
C LYS A 186 15.98 5.31 -27.81
N LEU A 187 15.24 6.01 -26.95
CA LEU A 187 15.06 7.46 -27.08
C LEU A 187 16.36 8.21 -26.78
N PRO A 188 16.49 9.49 -27.19
CA PRO A 188 17.64 10.30 -26.82
C PRO A 188 17.79 10.41 -25.30
N ALA A 189 19.03 10.29 -24.80
CA ALA A 189 19.32 10.45 -23.39
C ALA A 189 19.06 11.89 -22.92
N LEU A 190 18.54 12.02 -21.71
CA LEU A 190 18.39 13.27 -20.98
C LEU A 190 19.51 13.34 -19.95
N SER A 191 20.27 14.44 -19.93
CA SER A 191 21.38 14.62 -19.00
C SER A 191 21.34 16.01 -18.37
N GLU A 192 21.63 16.06 -17.07
CA GLU A 192 21.74 17.29 -16.28
C GLU A 192 22.74 17.02 -15.16
N ARG A 193 23.37 18.08 -14.68
CA ARG A 193 24.34 18.01 -13.57
C ARG A 193 23.62 17.57 -12.30
N GLU A 194 24.14 16.51 -11.66
CA GLU A 194 23.67 15.92 -10.39
C GLU A 194 22.27 15.27 -10.43
N MET A 195 21.25 15.94 -10.94
CA MET A 195 19.90 15.40 -11.08
C MET A 195 19.12 16.08 -12.22
N LEU A 196 18.14 15.38 -12.79
CA LEU A 196 17.17 15.99 -13.70
C LEU A 196 16.16 16.82 -12.89
N THR A 197 15.91 18.05 -13.33
CA THR A 197 14.90 18.92 -12.74
C THR A 197 13.94 19.48 -13.80
N GLY A 198 12.85 20.11 -13.35
CA GLY A 198 11.93 20.88 -14.20
C GLY A 198 11.51 20.15 -15.48
N ALA A 199 11.81 20.75 -16.63
CA ALA A 199 11.43 20.22 -17.94
C ALA A 199 12.13 18.89 -18.29
N GLY A 200 13.38 18.69 -17.84
CA GLY A 200 14.12 17.44 -18.06
C GLY A 200 13.46 16.26 -17.36
N ALA A 201 13.15 16.43 -16.07
CA ALA A 201 12.45 15.43 -15.27
C ALA A 201 11.03 15.13 -15.82
N GLN A 202 10.28 16.18 -16.19
CA GLN A 202 8.95 15.99 -16.79
C GLN A 202 9.01 15.23 -18.12
N LYS A 203 9.99 15.54 -18.98
CA LYS A 203 10.20 14.83 -20.24
C LYS A 203 10.51 13.36 -20.01
N LEU A 204 11.32 13.02 -19.00
CA LEU A 204 11.60 11.64 -18.64
C LEU A 204 10.31 10.89 -18.22
N VAL A 205 9.50 11.50 -17.34
CA VAL A 205 8.22 10.93 -16.91
C VAL A 205 7.26 10.74 -18.10
N GLN A 206 7.24 11.67 -19.05
CA GLN A 206 6.42 11.54 -20.27
C GLN A 206 6.88 10.36 -21.14
N GLN A 207 8.19 10.17 -21.32
CA GLN A 207 8.73 9.02 -22.07
C GLN A 207 8.34 7.69 -21.43
N ILE A 208 8.41 7.59 -20.11
CA ILE A 208 7.97 6.42 -19.34
C ILE A 208 6.47 6.16 -19.56
N ARG A 209 5.65 7.19 -19.41
CA ARG A 209 4.19 7.09 -19.60
C ARG A 209 3.76 6.80 -21.03
N ALA A 210 4.59 7.12 -22.02
CA ALA A 210 4.37 6.78 -23.42
C ALA A 210 4.55 5.28 -23.73
N GLY A 211 4.76 4.44 -22.70
CA GLY A 211 4.87 3.00 -22.83
C GLY A 211 6.30 2.47 -22.78
N GLY A 212 7.24 3.27 -22.26
CA GLY A 212 8.64 2.88 -22.11
C GLY A 212 8.79 1.60 -21.29
N LYS A 213 9.76 0.75 -21.63
CA LYS A 213 9.95 -0.58 -21.00
C LYS A 213 11.21 -0.68 -20.16
N MET A 214 12.27 -0.03 -20.58
CA MET A 214 13.56 -0.05 -19.91
C MET A 214 14.06 1.37 -19.68
N LEU A 215 14.68 1.59 -18.53
CA LEU A 215 15.40 2.81 -18.19
C LEU A 215 16.87 2.48 -18.00
N LEU A 216 17.71 3.04 -18.85
CA LEU A 216 19.15 3.03 -18.69
C LEU A 216 19.57 4.28 -17.91
N VAL A 217 20.30 4.09 -16.83
CA VAL A 217 20.84 5.17 -15.99
C VAL A 217 22.35 5.11 -16.01
N ARG A 218 23.00 6.24 -16.32
CA ARG A 218 24.43 6.43 -16.13
C ARG A 218 24.66 7.40 -14.99
N SER A 219 25.54 6.99 -14.08
CA SER A 219 25.95 7.74 -12.90
C SER A 219 27.44 7.53 -12.64
N TYR A 220 27.97 8.12 -11.56
CA TYR A 220 29.37 8.01 -11.20
C TYR A 220 29.47 7.56 -9.75
N GLU A 221 30.27 6.54 -9.49
CA GLU A 221 30.47 6.00 -8.16
C GLU A 221 31.24 7.00 -7.28
N TRP A 222 30.72 7.30 -6.10
CA TRP A 222 31.44 8.05 -5.08
C TRP A 222 32.20 7.08 -4.17
N PRO A 223 33.48 7.33 -3.83
CA PRO A 223 34.30 8.50 -4.17
C PRO A 223 35.20 8.31 -5.40
N SER A 224 35.06 7.22 -6.16
CA SER A 224 36.05 6.80 -7.17
C SER A 224 35.91 7.48 -8.54
N GLU A 225 34.83 8.23 -8.78
CA GLU A 225 34.49 8.88 -10.05
C GLU A 225 34.36 7.89 -11.23
N VAL A 226 34.14 6.60 -10.93
CA VAL A 226 34.00 5.58 -11.96
C VAL A 226 32.60 5.65 -12.55
N ALA A 227 32.51 5.83 -13.87
CA ALA A 227 31.23 5.80 -14.57
C ALA A 227 30.61 4.39 -14.47
N GLN A 228 29.37 4.35 -14.03
CA GLN A 228 28.58 3.12 -13.98
C GLN A 228 27.32 3.29 -14.82
N THR A 229 26.81 2.18 -15.37
CA THR A 229 25.57 2.18 -16.15
C THR A 229 24.73 0.98 -15.73
N LYS A 230 23.46 1.23 -15.37
CA LYS A 230 22.51 0.21 -14.92
C LYS A 230 21.20 0.30 -15.70
N GLU A 231 20.56 -0.85 -15.87
CA GLU A 231 19.26 -1.00 -16.51
C GLU A 231 18.18 -1.29 -15.47
N PHE A 232 17.02 -0.66 -15.63
CA PHE A 232 15.87 -0.82 -14.77
C PHE A 232 14.65 -1.14 -15.64
N ASN A 233 14.01 -2.27 -15.35
CA ASN A 233 12.71 -2.59 -15.92
C ASN A 233 11.66 -1.59 -15.39
N LEU A 234 10.83 -1.04 -16.27
CA LEU A 234 9.83 0.00 -15.94
C LEU A 234 8.44 -0.55 -15.57
N ASP A 235 8.29 -1.86 -15.43
CA ASP A 235 7.02 -2.49 -15.04
C ASP A 235 6.60 -2.03 -13.63
N GLY A 236 5.40 -1.45 -13.56
CA GLY A 236 4.82 -0.92 -12.33
C GLY A 236 5.19 0.52 -11.99
N ILE A 237 6.16 1.15 -12.69
CA ILE A 237 6.58 2.51 -12.35
C ILE A 237 5.46 3.54 -12.53
N VAL A 238 4.65 3.42 -13.59
CA VAL A 238 3.58 4.39 -13.88
C VAL A 238 2.57 4.42 -12.74
N ALA A 239 2.20 3.23 -12.23
CA ALA A 239 1.33 3.10 -11.09
C ALA A 239 1.95 3.73 -9.83
N ALA A 240 3.24 3.48 -9.55
CA ALA A 240 3.92 4.10 -8.41
C ALA A 240 4.01 5.64 -8.53
N LEU A 241 4.24 6.17 -9.73
CA LEU A 241 4.23 7.61 -10.01
C LEU A 241 2.83 8.22 -9.82
N ASP A 242 1.78 7.51 -10.22
CA ASP A 242 0.39 7.93 -10.02
C ASP A 242 0.00 7.91 -8.54
N ASP A 243 0.37 6.87 -7.80
CA ASP A 243 0.15 6.75 -6.36
C ASP A 243 0.84 7.90 -5.61
N CYS A 244 2.10 8.19 -5.95
CA CYS A 244 2.82 9.33 -5.37
C CYS A 244 2.12 10.67 -5.66
N LYS A 245 1.69 10.88 -6.91
CA LYS A 245 1.00 12.12 -7.30
C LYS A 245 -0.35 12.25 -6.58
N ALA A 246 -1.07 11.16 -6.37
CA ALA A 246 -2.34 11.14 -5.64
C ALA A 246 -2.15 11.47 -4.16
N ALA A 247 -1.10 10.95 -3.53
CA ALA A 247 -0.82 11.16 -2.10
C ALA A 247 -0.41 12.61 -1.73
N LEU A 248 -0.07 13.43 -2.72
CA LEU A 248 0.34 14.83 -2.55
C LEU A 248 -0.76 15.86 -2.90
N ARG A 249 -1.96 15.39 -3.25
CA ARG A 249 -3.15 16.23 -3.43
C ARG A 249 -3.80 16.53 -2.08
#